data_AF-A0A3G9CLN8-F1
#
_entry.id   AF-A0A3G9CLN8-F1
#
_cell.length_a   1.000
_cell.length_b   1.000
_cell.length_c   1.000
_cell.angle_alpha   90.00
_cell.angle_beta   90.00
_cell.angle_gamma   90.00
#
_symmetry.space_group_name_H-M   'P 1'
#
loop_
_entity.id
_entity.type
_entity.pdbx_description
1 polymer ?
#
loop_
_entity_poly.entity_id
_entity_poly.type
_entity_poly.pdbx_seq_one_letter_code
_entity_poly.pdbx_strand_id
1 'polypeptide(L)' 'MFIPLIFLPQLLGNVLVCVLAHHFGKEFTPPEQAAYQKVVAGVANALAHKYH' A
#
# COMPACT_ATOMS: atom_id res chain seq x y z
N MET A 1 9.02 -22.47 -7.07
CA MET A 1 7.88 -21.54 -7.11
C MET A 1 8.02 -20.55 -5.95
N PHE A 2 9.02 -19.66 -6.05
CA PHE A 2 9.31 -18.64 -5.04
C PHE A 2 8.48 -17.41 -5.40
N ILE A 3 7.33 -17.24 -4.76
CA ILE A 3 6.59 -15.98 -4.79
C ILE A 3 7.40 -15.06 -3.87
N PRO A 4 8.17 -14.10 -4.42
CA PRO A 4 9.23 -13.48 -3.67
C PRO A 4 8.63 -12.45 -2.72
N LEU A 5 9.39 -12.17 -1.66
CA LEU A 5 9.24 -11.19 -0.60
C LEU A 5 8.61 -9.82 -0.99
N ILE A 6 8.49 -9.51 -2.28
CA ILE A 6 7.74 -8.41 -2.89
C ILE A 6 6.25 -8.36 -2.51
N PHE A 7 5.60 -9.51 -2.27
CA PHE A 7 4.16 -9.54 -1.92
C PHE A 7 3.86 -9.15 -0.47
N LEU A 8 4.82 -9.31 0.44
CA LEU A 8 4.64 -9.04 1.86
C LEU A 8 4.42 -7.55 2.17
N PRO A 9 5.23 -6.62 1.62
CA PRO A 9 4.98 -5.19 1.79
C PRO A 9 3.78 -4.70 0.97
N GLN A 10 3.38 -5.41 -0.09
CA GLN A 10 2.15 -5.12 -0.83
C GLN A 10 0.89 -5.49 -0.02
N LEU A 11 0.93 -6.60 0.74
CA LEU A 11 -0.16 -6.98 1.65
C LEU A 11 -0.36 -5.93 2.75
N LEU A 12 0.74 -5.49 3.38
CA LEU A 12 0.72 -4.42 4.38
C LEU A 12 0.16 -3.12 3.78
N GLY A 13 0.57 -2.82 2.54
CA GLY A 13 0.07 -1.69 1.81
C GLY A 13 -1.44 -1.71 1.57
N ASN A 14 -1.99 -2.87 1.22
CA ASN A 14 -3.42 -3.04 1.00
C ASN A 14 -4.23 -2.83 2.30
N VAL A 15 -3.68 -3.25 3.44
CA VAL A 15 -4.28 -2.97 4.76
C VAL A 15 -4.25 -1.47 5.07
N LEU A 16 -3.17 -0.76 4.74
CA LEU A 16 -3.09 0.68 4.95
C LEU A 16 -4.16 1.43 4.14
N VAL A 17 -4.35 1.06 2.87
CA VAL A 17 -5.41 1.63 2.01
C VAL A 17 -6.80 1.33 2.59
N CYS A 18 -7.02 0.15 3.18
CA CYS A 18 -8.27 -0.20 3.83
C CYS A 18 -8.54 0.66 5.08
N VAL A 19 -7.52 0.90 5.92
CA VAL A 19 -7.63 1.78 7.09
C VAL A 19 -7.89 3.23 6.67
N LEU A 20 -7.21 3.71 5.62
CA LEU A 20 -7.45 5.04 5.04
C LEU A 20 -8.88 5.17 4.50
N ALA A 21 -9.37 4.17 3.76
CA ALA A 21 -10.75 4.15 3.28
C ALA A 21 -11.76 4.14 4.44
N HIS A 22 -11.45 3.45 5.54
CA HIS A 22 -12.29 3.45 6.75
C HIS A 22 -12.26 4.81 7.48
N HIS A 23 -11.11 5.51 7.47
CA HIS A 23 -10.95 6.82 8.12
C HIS A 23 -11.57 7.98 7.32
N PHE A 24 -11.48 7.93 5.99
CA PHE A 24 -12.05 8.94 5.08
C PHE A 24 -13.51 8.65 4.69
N GLY A 25 -13.98 7.41 4.84
CA GLY A 25 -15.37 7.02 4.60
C GLY A 25 -15.86 7.39 3.20
N LYS A 26 -16.88 8.26 3.12
CA LYS A 26 -17.49 8.69 1.84
C LYS A 26 -16.66 9.68 1.03
N GLU A 27 -15.62 10.28 1.59
CA GLU A 27 -14.75 11.22 0.88
C GLU A 27 -13.59 10.54 0.15
N PHE A 28 -13.55 9.20 0.17
CA PHE A 28 -12.52 8.45 -0.53
C PHE A 28 -12.84 8.38 -2.03
N THR A 29 -12.56 9.48 -2.73
CA THR A 29 -12.79 9.58 -4.17
C THR A 29 -11.79 8.68 -4.94
N PRO A 30 -12.14 8.19 -6.15
CA PRO A 30 -11.22 7.42 -6.98
C PRO A 30 -9.83 8.06 -7.22
N PRO A 31 -9.70 9.39 -7.41
CA PRO A 31 -8.38 10.02 -7.52
C PRO A 31 -7.60 10.03 -6.19
N GLU A 32 -8.25 10.25 -5.04
CA GLU A 32 -7.61 10.10 -3.73
C GLU A 32 -7.06 8.68 -3.54
N GLN A 33 -7.87 7.67 -3.87
CA GLN A 33 -7.47 6.27 -3.76
C GLN A 33 -6.23 5.95 -4.60
N ALA A 34 -6.17 6.44 -5.83
CA ALA A 34 -5.01 6.28 -6.70
C ALA A 34 -3.75 6.98 -6.16
N ALA A 35 -3.90 8.15 -5.53
CA ALA A 35 -2.79 8.85 -4.88
C ALA A 35 -2.22 8.03 -3.71
N TYR A 36 -3.09 7.48 -2.85
CA TYR A 36 -2.67 6.61 -1.75
C TYR A 36 -2.05 5.31 -2.23
N GLN A 37 -2.55 4.71 -3.31
CA GLN A 37 -1.96 3.51 -3.92
C GLN A 37 -0.49 3.74 -4.31
N LYS A 38 -0.16 4.92 -4.86
CA LYS A 38 1.23 5.31 -5.21
C LYS A 38 2.12 5.47 -3.98
N VAL A 39 1.63 6.14 -2.94
CA VAL A 39 2.38 6.35 -1.69
C VAL A 39 2.71 5.00 -1.05
N VAL A 40 1.72 4.11 -0.97
CA VAL A 40 1.87 2.77 -0.42
C VAL A 40 2.87 1.93 -1.21
N ALA A 41 2.81 1.98 -2.55
CA ALA A 41 3.80 1.29 -3.39
C ALA A 41 5.22 1.81 -3.15
N GLY A 42 5.40 3.12 -2.96
CA GLY A 42 6.69 3.72 -2.61
C GLY A 42 7.21 3.28 -1.24
N VAL A 43 6.35 3.23 -0.23
CA VAL A 43 6.69 2.75 1.13
C VAL A 43 7.05 1.26 1.10
N ALA A 44 6.28 0.45 0.37
CA ALA A 44 6.55 -0.97 0.19
C ALA A 44 7.92 -1.21 -0.46
N ASN A 45 8.25 -0.43 -1.49
CA ASN A 45 9.53 -0.51 -2.18
C ASN A 45 10.70 -0.05 -1.29
N ALA A 46 10.51 1.03 -0.51
CA ALA A 46 11.51 1.54 0.43
C ALA A 46 11.78 0.56 1.60
N LEU A 47 10.74 -0.10 2.11
CA LEU A 47 10.88 -1.14 3.15
C LEU A 47 11.56 -2.39 2.62
N ALA A 48 11.22 -2.83 1.40
CA ALA A 48 11.89 -3.95 0.74
C ALA A 48 13.39 -3.67 0.52
N HIS A 49 13.75 -2.43 0.20
CA HIS A 49 15.13 -2.02 -0.01
C HIS A 49 15.99 -2.05 1.27
N LYS A 50 15.39 -1.93 2.46
CA LYS A 50 16.09 -2.02 3.76
C LYS A 50 16.23 -3.44 4.32
N TYR A 51 15.67 -4.45 3.65
CA TYR A 51 15.76 -5.85 4.05
C TYR A 51 16.92 -6.61 3.35
N HIS A 52 17.81 -5.87 2.67
CA HIS A 52 19.08 -6.35 2.11
C HIS A 52 20.25 -5.98 3.03
#